data_AF-A0A1W9T5B8-F1
#
_entry.id   AF-A0A1W9T5B8-F1
#
_cell.length_a   1.000
_cell.length_b   1.000
_cell.length_c   1.000
_cell.angle_alpha   90.00
_cell.angle_beta   90.00
_cell.angle_gamma   90.00
#
_symmetry.space_group_name_H-M   'P 1'
#
loop_
_entity.id
_entity.type
_entity.pdbx_description
1 polymer ?
#
loop_
_entity_poly.entity_id
_entity_poly.type
_entity_poly.pdbx_seq_one_letter_code
_entity_poly.pdbx_strand_id
1 'polypeptide(L)'
;MRKKITFANHIGYSLLPPSHDGEPSATLRRQACPRRPPPCLRIILVLINLKTYSQDSPTRGLPPMIRFICLITAGVLAACAFCFPAMAADPTLIYPGKTWRMSKNPELLGWSMKKLTAAKAYSKQIGSAAVMIVENGMVVDAWGEIERKYQLHSMRKPLISALIGIHTAKGRIDLSKTMTELGIDDNKPSLTRIEKQATIADLIKARSGIYHPALGEAPGMKAMRPERHSHLPGTFYYYNNWDFNAIGTIFEQETGANIFEEFSRRIATPLQMKDFKVNDGWYNTGPESIHPYYGFRMSARDLARFGLLYLRKGRWKNKQIYRAHTPGQFNSGGCCG
;
A
#
# COMPACT_ATOMS: atom_id res chain seq x y z
N MET A 1 10.49 18.25 -22.07
CA MET A 1 9.56 17.11 -21.88
C MET A 1 8.28 17.61 -21.20
N ARG A 2 7.09 17.22 -21.66
CA ARG A 2 5.81 17.65 -21.06
C ARG A 2 5.38 16.66 -19.96
N LYS A 3 5.38 17.07 -18.70
CA LYS A 3 4.77 16.30 -17.60
C LYS A 3 3.26 16.26 -17.79
N LYS A 4 2.67 15.05 -17.80
CA LYS A 4 1.21 14.85 -17.72
C LYS A 4 0.82 14.75 -16.24
N ILE A 5 -0.19 15.52 -15.84
CA ILE A 5 -0.87 15.36 -14.55
C ILE A 5 -2.00 14.37 -14.81
N THR A 6 -1.84 13.13 -14.37
CA THR A 6 -2.91 12.13 -14.39
C THR A 6 -3.63 12.17 -13.05
N PHE A 7 -4.92 12.49 -13.05
CA PHE A 7 -5.76 12.48 -11.84
C PHE A 7 -6.05 11.03 -11.45
N ALA A 8 -5.18 10.47 -10.61
CA ALA A 8 -5.34 9.12 -10.07
C ALA A 8 -6.29 9.14 -8.86
N ASN A 9 -7.60 9.05 -9.12
CA ASN A 9 -8.58 8.67 -8.08
C ASN A 9 -8.35 7.25 -7.52
N HIS A 10 -7.47 6.47 -8.17
CA HIS A 10 -6.93 5.22 -7.68
C HIS A 10 -5.40 5.25 -7.79
N ILE A 11 -4.69 5.37 -6.67
CA ILE A 11 -3.25 5.02 -6.61
C ILE A 11 -3.17 3.49 -6.51
N GLY A 12 -3.41 2.86 -7.65
CA GLY A 12 -3.43 1.41 -7.82
C GLY A 12 -3.89 1.04 -9.23
N TYR A 13 -3.13 0.16 -9.87
CA TYR A 13 -3.50 -0.55 -11.10
C TYR A 13 -3.58 0.29 -12.39
N SER A 14 -2.42 0.42 -13.04
CA SER A 14 -2.38 0.38 -14.50
C SER A 14 -2.59 -1.07 -14.93
N LEU A 15 -3.61 -1.33 -15.75
CA LEU A 15 -3.61 -2.23 -16.92
C LEU A 15 -5.05 -2.33 -17.45
N LEU A 16 -5.27 -1.88 -18.68
CA LEU A 16 -6.44 -2.25 -19.47
C LEU A 16 -6.20 -3.65 -20.05
N PRO A 17 -7.19 -4.55 -20.12
CA PRO A 17 -7.06 -5.78 -20.90
C PRO A 17 -7.01 -5.45 -22.41
N PRO A 18 -6.26 -6.20 -23.22
CA PRO A 18 -6.37 -6.10 -24.67
C PRO A 18 -7.72 -6.67 -25.13
N SER A 19 -8.38 -5.99 -26.05
CA SER A 19 -9.53 -6.52 -26.78
C SER A 19 -9.06 -7.60 -27.75
N HIS A 20 -9.77 -8.74 -27.79
CA HIS A 20 -9.64 -9.72 -28.85
C HIS A 20 -10.24 -9.16 -30.15
N ASP A 21 -9.48 -9.25 -31.24
CA ASP A 21 -9.95 -9.42 -32.62
C ASP A 21 -8.83 -10.16 -33.39
N GLY A 22 -9.17 -11.02 -34.35
CA GLY A 22 -8.28 -12.06 -34.87
C GLY A 22 -7.70 -11.84 -36.28
N GLU A 23 -6.50 -12.41 -36.46
CA GLU A 23 -5.90 -12.91 -37.73
C GLU A 23 -5.54 -11.93 -38.89
N PRO A 24 -4.66 -12.32 -39.84
CA PRO A 24 -3.41 -13.08 -39.65
C PRO A 24 -2.19 -12.53 -40.42
N SER A 25 -1.00 -13.02 -40.06
CA SER A 25 0.24 -13.16 -40.89
C SER A 25 0.80 -11.96 -41.68
N ALA A 26 1.96 -11.43 -41.24
CA ALA A 26 3.05 -11.02 -42.15
C ALA A 26 4.42 -10.98 -41.43
N THR A 27 5.43 -11.64 -42.01
CA THR A 27 6.80 -11.74 -41.49
C THR A 27 7.61 -10.47 -41.75
N LEU A 28 8.19 -9.84 -40.72
CA LEU A 28 9.20 -8.78 -40.92
C LEU A 28 10.30 -8.78 -39.84
N ARG A 29 11.53 -8.49 -40.27
CA ARG A 29 12.78 -8.76 -39.55
C ARG A 29 12.96 -7.89 -38.30
N ARG A 30 13.53 -8.48 -37.23
CA ARG A 30 14.00 -7.75 -36.06
C ARG A 30 15.26 -6.94 -36.39
N GLN A 31 15.17 -5.61 -36.33
CA GLN A 31 16.33 -4.75 -36.08
C GLN A 31 16.26 -4.23 -34.63
N ALA A 32 17.34 -4.45 -33.87
CA ALA A 32 17.42 -4.04 -32.47
C ALA A 32 17.75 -2.55 -32.35
N CYS A 33 16.77 -1.73 -31.97
CA CYS A 33 16.99 -0.33 -31.63
C CYS A 33 17.18 -0.20 -30.09
N PRO A 34 18.26 0.44 -29.60
CA PRO A 34 18.54 0.53 -28.17
C PRO A 34 17.53 1.43 -27.45
N ARG A 35 16.51 0.81 -26.83
CA ARG A 35 15.50 1.50 -26.04
C ARG A 35 16.14 2.12 -24.79
N ARG A 36 16.28 3.45 -24.76
CA ARG A 36 16.51 4.20 -23.51
C ARG A 36 15.39 3.86 -22.51
N PRO A 37 15.69 3.70 -21.20
CA PRO A 37 14.66 3.41 -20.21
C PRO A 37 13.65 4.56 -20.14
N PRO A 38 12.36 4.29 -19.90
CA PRO A 38 11.35 5.33 -19.74
C PRO A 38 11.67 6.21 -18.53
N PRO A 39 11.28 7.50 -18.53
CA PRO A 39 11.50 8.37 -17.38
C PRO A 39 10.76 7.81 -16.16
N CYS A 40 11.51 7.49 -15.10
CA CYS A 40 10.93 7.03 -13.84
C CYS A 40 9.82 7.97 -13.38
N LEU A 41 8.68 7.43 -12.96
CA LEU A 41 7.56 8.19 -12.45
C LEU A 41 7.98 8.91 -11.14
N ARG A 42 8.12 10.24 -11.19
CA ARG A 42 8.68 11.08 -10.10
C ARG A 42 7.63 11.91 -9.34
N ILE A 43 6.35 11.73 -9.67
CA ILE A 43 5.25 12.59 -9.22
C ILE A 43 4.33 11.82 -8.28
N ILE A 44 3.99 12.42 -7.15
CA ILE A 44 2.90 12.01 -6.27
C ILE A 44 1.82 13.08 -6.35
N LEU A 45 0.59 12.65 -6.60
CA LEU A 45 -0.60 13.47 -6.46
C LEU A 45 -1.48 12.79 -5.40
N VAL A 46 -1.62 13.41 -4.23
CA VAL A 46 -2.59 12.96 -3.23
C VAL A 46 -3.88 13.75 -3.43
N LEU A 47 -4.97 13.05 -3.74
CA LEU A 47 -6.34 13.57 -3.78
C LEU A 47 -7.14 12.88 -2.68
N ILE A 48 -7.92 13.65 -1.92
CA ILE A 48 -8.86 13.11 -0.94
C ILE A 48 -10.23 13.73 -1.19
N ASN A 49 -11.20 12.87 -1.55
CA ASN A 49 -12.61 13.23 -1.72
C ASN A 49 -13.44 12.68 -0.55
N LEU A 50 -14.46 13.41 -0.14
CA LEU A 50 -15.34 13.05 0.98
C LEU A 50 -16.67 12.45 0.51
N LYS A 51 -17.05 11.31 1.08
CA LYS A 51 -18.44 11.02 1.46
C LYS A 51 -18.43 10.67 2.94
N THR A 52 -19.05 11.52 3.75
CA THR A 52 -18.95 11.51 5.22
C THR A 52 -19.95 10.55 5.86
N TYR A 53 -19.46 9.74 6.79
CA TYR A 53 -20.27 9.19 7.88
C TYR A 53 -19.44 9.29 9.17
N SER A 54 -20.07 9.73 10.26
CA SER A 54 -19.42 10.02 11.55
C SER A 54 -20.09 9.23 12.66
N GLN A 55 -19.32 8.86 13.68
CA GLN A 55 -19.73 8.62 15.09
C GLN A 55 -18.45 8.41 15.92
N ASP A 56 -18.46 8.86 17.19
CA ASP A 56 -17.32 8.85 18.12
C ASP A 56 -17.60 7.97 19.36
N SER A 57 -16.56 7.43 20.01
CA SER A 57 -16.62 6.88 21.40
C SER A 57 -15.20 6.74 22.03
N PRO A 58 -15.05 6.71 23.37
CA PRO A 58 -13.81 7.13 24.05
C PRO A 58 -12.91 6.02 24.66
N THR A 59 -11.74 6.44 25.16
CA THR A 59 -10.63 5.61 25.65
C THR A 59 -10.55 5.39 27.18
N ARG A 60 -10.08 4.19 27.59
CA ARG A 60 -9.37 3.84 28.85
C ARG A 60 -8.41 2.66 28.51
N GLY A 61 -7.36 2.30 29.25
CA GLY A 61 -6.68 2.89 30.43
C GLY A 61 -5.74 1.83 31.05
N LEU A 62 -4.48 2.15 31.41
CA LEU A 62 -3.46 1.16 31.86
C LEU A 62 -2.48 1.74 32.92
N PRO A 63 -2.13 1.00 34.00
CA PRO A 63 -1.13 1.40 34.99
C PRO A 63 0.29 0.81 34.73
N PRO A 64 1.34 1.20 35.50
CA PRO A 64 2.75 1.05 35.11
C PRO A 64 3.62 0.12 36.00
N MET A 65 4.94 0.07 35.69
CA MET A 65 6.09 -0.44 36.50
C MET A 65 6.29 -1.98 36.56
N ILE A 66 7.51 -2.53 36.77
CA ILE A 66 8.83 -1.98 37.16
C ILE A 66 10.02 -2.71 36.46
N ARG A 67 11.25 -2.18 36.62
CA ARG A 67 12.53 -2.65 36.04
C ARG A 67 13.09 -3.93 36.70
N PHE A 68 13.95 -4.67 36.00
CA PHE A 68 15.26 -5.09 36.52
C PHE A 68 16.31 -5.22 35.40
N ILE A 69 17.59 -5.02 35.73
CA ILE A 69 18.74 -5.03 34.83
C ILE A 69 19.67 -6.18 35.23
N CYS A 70 20.10 -6.99 34.26
CA CYS A 70 21.32 -7.78 34.34
C CYS A 70 22.12 -7.67 33.03
N LEU A 71 23.25 -6.99 33.08
CA LEU A 71 24.42 -7.27 32.24
C LEU A 71 25.06 -8.58 32.83
N ILE A 72 25.89 -9.40 32.21
CA ILE A 72 26.93 -9.24 31.17
C ILE A 72 27.05 -10.59 30.43
N THR A 73 27.32 -10.60 29.13
CA THR A 73 28.45 -11.39 28.55
C THR A 73 28.66 -11.01 27.09
N ALA A 74 29.82 -10.39 26.81
CA ALA A 74 30.32 -10.23 25.46
C ALA A 74 31.20 -11.44 25.13
N GLY A 75 30.95 -12.10 24.01
CA GLY A 75 31.76 -13.22 23.55
C GLY A 75 31.16 -13.91 22.32
N VAL A 76 31.95 -13.97 21.25
CA VAL A 76 31.73 -14.80 20.04
C VAL A 76 30.46 -14.48 19.22
N LEU A 77 30.59 -13.53 18.28
CA LEU A 77 29.93 -13.60 16.96
C LEU A 77 30.59 -12.67 15.92
N ALA A 78 31.92 -12.59 15.93
CA ALA A 78 32.71 -11.85 14.94
C ALA A 78 33.01 -12.69 13.67
N ALA A 79 31.98 -13.31 13.09
CA ALA A 79 32.13 -14.20 11.92
C ALA A 79 30.89 -14.30 11.01
N CYS A 80 30.12 -13.22 10.85
CA CYS A 80 29.16 -13.08 9.72
C CYS A 80 28.79 -11.63 9.44
N ALA A 81 29.77 -10.72 9.43
CA ALA A 81 29.60 -9.41 8.83
C ALA A 81 29.61 -9.53 7.30
N PHE A 82 28.54 -10.08 6.71
CA PHE A 82 28.20 -9.77 5.32
C PHE A 82 27.89 -8.29 5.25
N CYS A 83 28.96 -7.51 5.05
CA CYS A 83 28.93 -6.08 4.93
C CYS A 83 28.26 -5.74 3.60
N PHE A 84 26.92 -5.78 3.59
CA PHE A 84 26.15 -5.07 2.57
C PHE A 84 26.65 -3.63 2.61
N PRO A 85 27.31 -3.12 1.55
CA PRO A 85 27.76 -1.75 1.54
C PRO A 85 26.52 -0.90 1.75
N ALA A 86 26.53 -0.11 2.82
CA ALA A 86 25.46 0.84 3.10
C ALA A 86 25.54 1.91 2.01
N MET A 87 24.91 1.63 0.85
CA MET A 87 24.82 2.57 -0.26
C MET A 87 24.33 3.89 0.30
N ALA A 88 25.24 4.86 0.33
CA ALA A 88 24.98 6.16 0.91
C ALA A 88 23.72 6.74 0.27
N ALA A 89 22.93 7.46 1.07
CA ALA A 89 21.79 8.17 0.51
C ALA A 89 22.33 9.18 -0.51
N ASP A 90 21.86 9.07 -1.75
CA ASP A 90 22.16 10.05 -2.81
C ASP A 90 21.90 11.47 -2.26
N PRO A 91 22.94 12.32 -2.15
CA PRO A 91 22.83 13.62 -1.50
C PRO A 91 21.91 14.59 -2.25
N THR A 92 21.54 14.27 -3.50
CA THR A 92 20.57 15.05 -4.27
C THR A 92 19.11 14.72 -3.90
N LEU A 93 18.85 13.59 -3.23
CA LEU A 93 17.50 13.16 -2.87
C LEU A 93 16.99 13.84 -1.59
N ILE A 94 15.95 14.64 -1.74
CA ILE A 94 15.30 15.34 -0.63
C ILE A 94 14.43 14.35 0.14
N TYR A 95 14.66 14.19 1.45
CA TYR A 95 13.76 13.46 2.34
C TYR A 95 13.09 14.45 3.29
N PRO A 96 11.75 14.59 3.28
CA PRO A 96 11.08 15.49 4.23
C PRO A 96 11.34 15.03 5.66
N GLY A 97 11.53 15.99 6.56
CA GLY A 97 11.56 15.74 8.00
C GLY A 97 10.16 15.82 8.59
N LYS A 98 10.03 16.38 9.79
CA LYS A 98 8.73 16.79 10.37
C LYS A 98 7.97 17.76 9.45
N THR A 99 8.68 18.62 8.71
CA THR A 99 8.15 19.56 7.71
C THR A 99 8.55 19.17 6.29
N TRP A 100 7.75 19.62 5.34
CA TRP A 100 7.99 19.48 3.90
C TRP A 100 8.63 20.76 3.33
N ARG A 101 9.55 20.62 2.37
CA ARG A 101 10.12 21.76 1.65
C ARG A 101 9.25 22.10 0.43
N MET A 102 8.74 23.32 0.36
CA MET A 102 8.03 23.85 -0.81
C MET A 102 9.01 24.31 -1.89
N SER A 103 8.65 24.13 -3.16
CA SER A 103 9.38 24.73 -4.29
C SER A 103 9.10 26.22 -4.35
N LYS A 104 10.16 27.04 -4.40
CA LYS A 104 10.03 28.49 -4.62
C LYS A 104 9.67 28.82 -6.07
N ASN A 105 9.97 27.93 -7.02
CA ASN A 105 9.66 28.09 -8.43
C ASN A 105 9.39 26.71 -9.07
N PRO A 106 8.11 26.29 -9.19
CA PRO A 106 7.72 25.04 -9.84
C PRO A 106 8.14 24.94 -11.32
N GLU A 107 8.36 26.05 -12.02
CA GLU A 107 8.73 26.06 -13.44
C GLU A 107 10.16 25.60 -13.67
N LEU A 108 11.08 25.87 -12.73
CA LEU A 108 12.43 25.27 -12.72
C LEU A 108 12.41 23.76 -12.54
N LEU A 109 11.33 23.21 -11.94
CA LEU A 109 11.09 21.76 -11.89
C LEU A 109 10.36 21.26 -13.15
N GLY A 110 10.08 22.12 -14.15
CA GLY A 110 9.37 21.77 -15.38
C GLY A 110 7.86 21.61 -15.24
N TRP A 111 7.26 22.22 -14.21
CA TRP A 111 5.81 22.35 -14.09
C TRP A 111 5.32 23.63 -14.77
N SER A 112 4.08 23.65 -15.23
CA SER A 112 3.47 24.85 -15.82
C SER A 112 2.52 25.47 -14.80
N MET A 113 2.76 26.72 -14.41
CA MET A 113 1.88 27.41 -13.45
C MET A 113 0.43 27.47 -13.95
N LYS A 114 0.22 27.75 -15.24
CA LYS A 114 -1.13 27.71 -15.88
C LYS A 114 -1.83 26.36 -15.68
N LYS A 115 -1.11 25.23 -15.70
CA LYS A 115 -1.69 23.89 -15.46
C LYS A 115 -1.91 23.58 -13.99
N LEU A 116 -1.07 24.09 -13.09
CA LEU A 116 -1.30 23.99 -11.64
C LEU A 116 -2.56 24.77 -11.24
N THR A 117 -2.74 25.99 -11.73
CA THR A 117 -3.96 26.78 -11.55
C THR A 117 -5.20 26.05 -12.08
N ALA A 118 -5.12 25.46 -13.28
CA ALA A 118 -6.23 24.67 -13.84
C ALA A 118 -6.54 23.41 -13.01
N ALA A 119 -5.52 22.71 -12.51
CA ALA A 119 -5.69 21.55 -11.64
C ALA A 119 -6.33 21.93 -10.30
N LYS A 120 -5.96 23.08 -9.73
CA LYS A 120 -6.57 23.64 -8.52
C LYS A 120 -8.04 23.98 -8.73
N ALA A 121 -8.39 24.68 -9.81
CA ALA A 121 -9.77 24.98 -10.17
C ALA A 121 -10.61 23.69 -10.35
N TYR A 122 -10.10 22.71 -11.11
CA TYR A 122 -10.77 21.42 -11.30
C TYR A 122 -10.96 20.65 -9.99
N SER A 123 -9.96 20.61 -9.12
CA SER A 123 -10.06 19.93 -7.82
C SER A 123 -11.16 20.53 -6.93
N LYS A 124 -11.39 21.86 -7.00
CA LYS A 124 -12.50 22.54 -6.31
C LYS A 124 -13.84 22.14 -6.92
N GLN A 125 -13.92 22.04 -8.25
CA GLN A 125 -15.14 21.62 -8.97
C GLN A 125 -15.58 20.19 -8.58
N ILE A 126 -14.64 19.27 -8.38
CA ILE A 126 -14.94 17.88 -7.95
C ILE A 126 -15.02 17.69 -6.42
N GLY A 127 -14.94 18.77 -5.63
CA GLY A 127 -15.08 18.71 -4.18
C GLY A 127 -13.91 18.07 -3.43
N SER A 128 -12.68 18.10 -3.97
CA SER A 128 -11.50 17.60 -3.26
C SER A 128 -11.16 18.47 -2.04
N ALA A 129 -11.05 17.83 -0.87
CA ALA A 129 -10.86 18.53 0.40
C ALA A 129 -9.39 18.94 0.65
N ALA A 130 -8.45 18.13 0.14
CA ALA A 130 -7.02 18.40 0.20
C ALA A 130 -6.32 17.85 -1.05
N VAL A 131 -5.36 18.63 -1.57
CA VAL A 131 -4.48 18.23 -2.66
C VAL A 131 -3.03 18.56 -2.32
N MET A 132 -2.14 17.62 -2.56
CA MET A 132 -0.71 17.82 -2.40
C MET A 132 0.06 17.18 -3.55
N ILE A 133 0.88 18.00 -4.22
CA ILE A 133 1.70 17.58 -5.35
C ILE A 133 3.16 17.55 -4.90
N VAL A 134 3.80 16.38 -4.98
CA VAL A 134 5.19 16.19 -4.56
C VAL A 134 6.03 15.63 -5.71
N GLU A 135 7.21 16.21 -5.91
CA GLU A 135 8.24 15.69 -6.80
C GLU A 135 9.58 15.57 -6.08
N ASN A 136 10.22 14.40 -6.16
CA ASN A 136 11.55 14.11 -5.60
C ASN A 136 11.72 14.46 -4.10
N GLY A 137 10.62 14.57 -3.34
CA GLY A 137 10.61 14.97 -1.92
C GLY A 137 10.44 16.47 -1.66
N MET A 138 10.19 17.27 -2.71
CA MET A 138 9.79 18.67 -2.63
C MET A 138 8.31 18.81 -2.98
N VAL A 139 7.59 19.68 -2.29
CA VAL A 139 6.21 20.04 -2.64
C VAL A 139 6.26 21.00 -3.81
N VAL A 140 5.56 20.67 -4.89
CA VAL A 140 5.43 21.51 -6.08
C VAL A 140 4.35 22.56 -5.87
N ASP A 141 3.20 22.10 -5.37
CA ASP A 141 2.04 22.93 -4.99
C ASP A 141 1.16 22.12 -4.03
N ALA A 142 0.37 22.81 -3.20
CA ALA A 142 -0.56 22.19 -2.26
C ALA A 142 -1.70 23.16 -1.89
N TRP A 143 -2.91 22.64 -1.71
CA TRP A 143 -4.09 23.44 -1.36
C TRP A 143 -5.18 22.60 -0.69
N GLY A 144 -6.15 23.27 -0.06
CA GLY A 144 -7.11 22.62 0.84
C GLY A 144 -6.48 22.28 2.19
N GLU A 145 -7.17 21.49 3.02
CA GLU A 145 -6.77 21.25 4.41
C GLU A 145 -5.75 20.10 4.51
N ILE A 146 -4.57 20.27 3.93
CA ILE A 146 -3.55 19.21 3.79
C ILE A 146 -3.03 18.59 5.12
N GLU A 147 -3.32 19.25 6.25
CA GLU A 147 -3.01 18.80 7.61
C GLU A 147 -4.17 18.06 8.28
N ARG A 148 -5.41 18.25 7.81
CA ARG A 148 -6.60 17.59 8.35
C ARG A 148 -6.53 16.10 8.05
N LYS A 149 -6.93 15.28 9.02
CA LYS A 149 -7.01 13.83 8.84
C LYS A 149 -8.34 13.47 8.17
N TYR A 150 -8.27 12.59 7.18
CA TYR A 150 -9.44 12.08 6.48
C TYR A 150 -9.43 10.55 6.48
N GLN A 151 -10.60 9.94 6.42
CA GLN A 151 -10.72 8.49 6.22
C GLN A 151 -10.11 8.09 4.88
N LEU A 152 -9.17 7.15 4.92
CA LEU A 152 -8.41 6.70 3.76
C LEU A 152 -9.17 5.71 2.86
N HIS A 153 -10.32 5.20 3.30
CA HIS A 153 -11.09 4.15 2.62
C HIS A 153 -10.15 3.02 2.15
N SER A 154 -10.12 2.75 0.84
CA SER A 154 -9.30 1.69 0.24
C SER A 154 -7.80 1.95 0.22
N MET A 155 -7.32 3.17 0.52
CA MET A 155 -5.88 3.41 0.70
C MET A 155 -5.29 2.65 1.91
N ARG A 156 -6.11 2.04 2.78
CA ARG A 156 -5.65 1.04 3.78
C ARG A 156 -4.89 -0.14 3.16
N LYS A 157 -5.25 -0.54 1.93
CA LYS A 157 -4.78 -1.77 1.26
C LYS A 157 -3.27 -1.72 0.93
N PRO A 158 -2.73 -0.65 0.31
CA PRO A 158 -1.28 -0.52 0.17
C PRO A 158 -0.54 -0.36 1.50
N LEU A 159 -1.16 0.17 2.57
CA LEU A 159 -0.52 0.25 3.89
C LEU A 159 -0.30 -1.14 4.50
N ILE A 160 -1.33 -2.00 4.52
CA ILE A 160 -1.18 -3.39 5.01
C ILE A 160 -0.23 -4.19 4.10
N SER A 161 -0.28 -3.99 2.77
CA SER A 161 0.61 -4.67 1.82
C SER A 161 2.09 -4.33 2.08
N ALA A 162 2.39 -3.08 2.44
CA ALA A 162 3.72 -2.70 2.88
C ALA A 162 4.12 -3.39 4.20
N LEU A 163 3.21 -3.51 5.17
CA LEU A 163 3.46 -4.25 6.41
C LEU A 163 3.70 -5.74 6.17
N ILE A 164 2.87 -6.41 5.36
CA ILE A 164 3.11 -7.80 4.94
C ILE A 164 4.51 -7.93 4.36
N GLY A 165 4.89 -7.10 3.37
CA GLY A 165 6.23 -7.12 2.78
C GLY A 165 7.38 -6.92 3.78
N ILE A 166 7.17 -6.16 4.87
CA ILE A 166 8.13 -5.98 5.98
C ILE A 166 8.30 -7.24 6.83
N HIS A 167 7.29 -8.09 6.91
CA HIS A 167 7.30 -9.33 7.70
C HIS A 167 7.67 -10.55 6.85
N THR A 168 7.29 -10.60 5.58
CA THR A 168 7.80 -11.56 4.59
C THR A 168 9.32 -11.43 4.43
N ALA A 169 9.85 -10.20 4.32
CA ALA A 169 11.30 -9.96 4.27
C ALA A 169 12.05 -10.34 5.58
N LYS A 170 11.35 -10.85 6.60
CA LYS A 170 11.90 -11.36 7.87
C LYS A 170 11.53 -12.84 8.12
N GLY A 171 10.94 -13.53 7.14
CA GLY A 171 10.48 -14.91 7.28
C GLY A 171 9.31 -15.11 8.26
N ARG A 172 8.58 -14.03 8.62
CA ARG A 172 7.45 -14.11 9.57
C ARG A 172 6.10 -14.38 8.89
N ILE A 173 5.97 -14.03 7.61
CA ILE A 173 4.78 -14.29 6.81
C ILE A 173 5.26 -14.88 5.49
N ASP A 174 4.96 -16.16 5.27
CA ASP A 174 5.18 -16.83 4.01
C ASP A 174 3.96 -16.65 3.10
N LEU A 175 4.16 -16.01 1.95
CA LEU A 175 3.08 -15.69 1.03
C LEU A 175 2.47 -16.92 0.33
N SER A 176 3.16 -18.06 0.36
CA SER A 176 2.71 -19.32 -0.23
C SER A 176 1.74 -20.10 0.66
N LYS A 177 1.68 -19.83 1.97
CA LYS A 177 0.75 -20.48 2.89
C LYS A 177 -0.69 -20.33 2.41
N THR A 178 -1.39 -21.46 2.35
CA THR A 178 -2.82 -21.57 2.06
C THR A 178 -3.68 -21.19 3.27
N MET A 179 -4.96 -20.88 3.02
CA MET A 179 -5.92 -20.69 4.13
C MET A 179 -6.04 -21.97 4.99
N THR A 180 -5.84 -23.16 4.38
CA THR A 180 -5.80 -24.44 5.11
C THR A 180 -4.69 -24.45 6.16
N GLU A 181 -3.45 -24.14 5.78
CA GLU A 181 -2.28 -24.14 6.68
C GLU A 181 -2.33 -23.05 7.76
N LEU A 182 -3.04 -21.94 7.46
CA LEU A 182 -3.25 -20.84 8.39
C LEU A 182 -4.46 -21.06 9.32
N GLY A 183 -5.27 -22.09 9.10
CA GLY A 183 -6.54 -22.27 9.80
C GLY A 183 -7.59 -21.19 9.53
N ILE A 184 -7.47 -20.47 8.40
CA ILE A 184 -8.39 -19.39 8.02
C ILE A 184 -9.69 -19.97 7.45
N ASP A 185 -10.79 -19.45 7.95
CA ASP A 185 -12.17 -19.78 7.59
C ASP A 185 -13.03 -18.52 7.80
N ASP A 186 -14.34 -18.63 7.58
CA ASP A 186 -15.29 -17.54 7.79
C ASP A 186 -16.66 -18.05 8.29
N ASN A 187 -17.62 -17.15 8.39
CA ASN A 187 -19.03 -17.43 8.68
C ASN A 187 -19.60 -18.57 7.83
N LYS A 188 -20.62 -19.26 8.39
CA LYS A 188 -21.34 -20.30 7.66
C LYS A 188 -22.10 -19.71 6.45
N PRO A 189 -22.12 -20.40 5.31
CA PRO A 189 -21.45 -21.67 5.00
C PRO A 189 -19.93 -21.49 4.82
N SER A 190 -19.15 -22.19 5.66
CA SER A 190 -17.68 -22.09 5.76
C SER A 190 -16.94 -22.32 4.44
N LEU A 191 -15.67 -21.93 4.38
CA LEU A 191 -14.84 -22.08 3.19
C LEU A 191 -14.69 -23.55 2.79
N THR A 192 -14.93 -23.84 1.52
CA THR A 192 -14.76 -25.17 0.92
C THR A 192 -13.29 -25.57 0.85
N ARG A 193 -13.02 -26.88 0.67
CA ARG A 193 -11.66 -27.40 0.47
C ARG A 193 -10.91 -26.71 -0.69
N ILE A 194 -11.63 -26.28 -1.73
CA ILE A 194 -11.06 -25.58 -2.90
C ILE A 194 -10.72 -24.13 -2.55
N GLU A 195 -11.66 -23.39 -1.95
CA GLU A 195 -11.42 -22.02 -1.46
C GLU A 195 -10.25 -21.97 -0.47
N LYS A 196 -10.12 -22.99 0.41
CA LYS A 196 -9.02 -23.08 1.36
C LYS A 196 -7.64 -23.37 0.74
N GLN A 197 -7.54 -23.58 -0.58
CA GLN A 197 -6.25 -23.61 -1.31
C GLN A 197 -5.75 -22.21 -1.70
N ALA A 198 -6.55 -21.15 -1.54
CA ALA A 198 -6.08 -19.80 -1.79
C ALA A 198 -4.90 -19.44 -0.88
N THR A 199 -3.85 -18.83 -1.44
CA THR A 199 -2.66 -18.42 -0.71
C THR A 199 -2.77 -16.98 -0.21
N ILE A 200 -1.95 -16.57 0.77
CA ILE A 200 -1.82 -15.15 1.15
C ILE A 200 -1.50 -14.28 -0.08
N ALA A 201 -0.67 -14.78 -1.01
CA ALA A 201 -0.39 -14.08 -2.27
C ALA A 201 -1.66 -13.84 -3.11
N ASP A 202 -2.58 -14.80 -3.17
CA ASP A 202 -3.83 -14.67 -3.91
C ASP A 202 -4.78 -13.64 -3.31
N LEU A 203 -4.87 -13.60 -1.97
CA LEU A 203 -5.61 -12.54 -1.28
C LEU A 203 -5.00 -11.16 -1.60
N ILE A 204 -3.67 -11.00 -1.56
CA ILE A 204 -3.00 -9.71 -1.86
C ILE A 204 -3.25 -9.27 -3.31
N LYS A 205 -3.31 -10.22 -4.24
CA LYS A 205 -3.65 -9.99 -5.65
C LYS A 205 -5.16 -9.78 -5.88
N ALA A 206 -6.01 -10.00 -4.88
CA ALA A 206 -7.47 -10.09 -4.98
C ALA A 206 -7.94 -11.13 -6.03
N ARG A 207 -7.38 -12.34 -5.91
CA ARG A 207 -7.57 -13.49 -6.81
C ARG A 207 -7.86 -14.80 -6.04
N SER A 208 -8.37 -14.73 -4.81
CA SER A 208 -8.57 -15.93 -3.97
C SER A 208 -9.63 -16.90 -4.49
N GLY A 209 -10.61 -16.44 -5.26
CA GLY A 209 -11.83 -17.21 -5.57
C GLY A 209 -12.84 -17.27 -4.40
N ILE A 210 -12.56 -16.60 -3.28
CA ILE A 210 -13.41 -16.60 -2.07
C ILE A 210 -14.41 -15.45 -2.15
N TYR A 211 -15.64 -15.76 -2.52
CA TYR A 211 -16.69 -14.75 -2.79
C TYR A 211 -17.73 -14.63 -1.65
N HIS A 212 -17.22 -14.66 -0.42
CA HIS A 212 -18.01 -14.37 0.78
C HIS A 212 -18.38 -12.86 0.89
N PRO A 213 -19.47 -12.51 1.60
CA PRO A 213 -19.77 -11.13 1.98
C PRO A 213 -18.64 -10.51 2.82
N ALA A 214 -18.46 -9.19 2.74
CA ALA A 214 -17.40 -8.52 3.48
C ALA A 214 -17.78 -7.13 4.01
N LEU A 215 -17.24 -6.81 5.19
CA LEU A 215 -17.33 -5.49 5.80
C LEU A 215 -16.66 -4.42 4.91
N GLY A 216 -17.37 -3.32 4.69
CA GLY A 216 -16.90 -2.17 3.89
C GLY A 216 -17.17 -2.25 2.39
N GLU A 217 -17.99 -3.20 1.91
CA GLU A 217 -18.50 -3.22 0.53
C GLU A 217 -19.61 -2.19 0.30
N ALA A 218 -19.46 -1.37 -0.75
CA ALA A 218 -20.56 -0.54 -1.27
C ALA A 218 -21.59 -1.41 -2.03
N PRO A 219 -22.85 -0.97 -2.21
CA PRO A 219 -23.89 -1.75 -2.91
C PRO A 219 -23.46 -2.25 -4.30
N GLY A 220 -22.79 -1.40 -5.09
CA GLY A 220 -22.24 -1.80 -6.40
C GLY A 220 -21.14 -2.86 -6.31
N MET A 221 -20.34 -2.91 -5.23
CA MET A 221 -19.37 -3.99 -5.01
C MET A 221 -20.10 -5.31 -4.73
N LYS A 222 -21.11 -5.28 -3.85
CA LYS A 222 -21.93 -6.47 -3.54
C LYS A 222 -22.60 -7.03 -4.79
N ALA A 223 -23.11 -6.16 -5.67
CA ALA A 223 -23.75 -6.54 -6.94
C ALA A 223 -22.77 -7.04 -8.03
N MET A 224 -21.49 -6.64 -7.97
CA MET A 224 -20.43 -7.11 -8.89
C MET A 224 -19.69 -8.35 -8.38
N ARG A 225 -20.05 -8.89 -7.20
CA ARG A 225 -19.38 -10.07 -6.66
C ARG A 225 -19.70 -11.28 -7.54
N PRO A 226 -18.70 -12.03 -8.03
CA PRO A 226 -18.95 -13.25 -8.79
C PRO A 226 -19.73 -14.27 -7.97
N GLU A 227 -20.43 -15.17 -8.66
CA GLU A 227 -21.08 -16.31 -8.02
C GLU A 227 -20.05 -17.17 -7.28
N ARG A 228 -20.39 -17.64 -6.08
CA ARG A 228 -19.47 -18.45 -5.27
C ARG A 228 -19.08 -19.71 -6.05
N HIS A 229 -17.79 -20.09 -6.00
CA HIS A 229 -17.20 -21.22 -6.74
C HIS A 229 -17.08 -21.05 -8.27
N SER A 230 -17.45 -19.91 -8.85
CA SER A 230 -17.28 -19.64 -10.29
C SER A 230 -15.83 -19.66 -10.79
N HIS A 231 -14.86 -19.46 -9.89
CA HIS A 231 -13.43 -19.38 -10.23
C HIS A 231 -12.56 -20.08 -9.19
N LEU A 232 -11.49 -20.74 -9.65
CA LEU A 232 -10.47 -21.34 -8.79
C LEU A 232 -9.52 -20.27 -8.23
N PRO A 233 -8.86 -20.50 -7.08
CA PRO A 233 -7.83 -19.61 -6.56
C PRO A 233 -6.74 -19.30 -7.60
N GLY A 234 -6.27 -18.06 -7.61
CA GLY A 234 -5.31 -17.53 -8.56
C GLY A 234 -5.88 -17.22 -9.96
N THR A 235 -7.01 -17.78 -10.37
CA THR A 235 -7.47 -17.72 -11.78
C THR A 235 -8.13 -16.41 -12.20
N PHE A 236 -8.98 -15.82 -11.36
CA PHE A 236 -9.78 -14.63 -11.70
C PHE A 236 -9.53 -13.46 -10.75
N TYR A 237 -9.54 -12.23 -11.26
CA TYR A 237 -9.42 -11.01 -10.44
C TYR A 237 -10.80 -10.40 -10.17
N TYR A 238 -11.11 -10.20 -8.89
CA TYR A 238 -12.27 -9.44 -8.44
C TYR A 238 -11.81 -8.49 -7.33
N TYR A 239 -12.36 -7.28 -7.25
CA TYR A 239 -12.00 -6.32 -6.20
C TYR A 239 -12.59 -6.75 -4.84
N ASN A 240 -11.92 -7.69 -4.18
CA ASN A 240 -12.51 -8.47 -3.11
C ASN A 240 -12.23 -7.92 -1.70
N ASN A 241 -13.18 -7.22 -1.09
CA ASN A 241 -13.01 -6.76 0.29
C ASN A 241 -12.85 -7.89 1.31
N TRP A 242 -13.31 -9.12 1.02
CA TRP A 242 -13.06 -10.28 1.88
C TRP A 242 -11.56 -10.55 1.99
N ASP A 243 -10.87 -10.72 0.86
CA ASP A 243 -9.41 -10.91 0.79
C ASP A 243 -8.66 -9.82 1.57
N PHE A 244 -9.04 -8.57 1.35
CA PHE A 244 -8.41 -7.43 2.01
C PHE A 244 -8.70 -7.33 3.51
N ASN A 245 -9.77 -7.94 4.03
CA ASN A 245 -10.04 -8.03 5.46
C ASN A 245 -9.32 -9.23 6.08
N ALA A 246 -9.36 -10.39 5.42
CA ALA A 246 -8.68 -11.62 5.84
C ALA A 246 -7.15 -11.42 5.95
N ILE A 247 -6.52 -10.65 5.04
CA ILE A 247 -5.11 -10.23 5.19
C ILE A 247 -4.85 -9.51 6.52
N GLY A 248 -5.81 -8.74 7.03
CA GLY A 248 -5.71 -8.08 8.33
C GLY A 248 -5.65 -9.10 9.47
N THR A 249 -6.58 -10.06 9.49
CA THR A 249 -6.59 -11.17 10.45
C THR A 249 -5.29 -11.99 10.36
N ILE A 250 -4.87 -12.39 9.16
CA ILE A 250 -3.64 -13.16 8.93
C ILE A 250 -2.40 -12.39 9.40
N PHE A 251 -2.35 -11.08 9.16
CA PHE A 251 -1.25 -10.25 9.64
C PHE A 251 -1.17 -10.24 11.17
N GLU A 252 -2.28 -10.07 11.88
CA GLU A 252 -2.27 -10.04 13.35
C GLU A 252 -1.97 -11.43 13.92
N GLN A 253 -2.51 -12.50 13.32
CA GLN A 253 -2.23 -13.90 13.66
C GLN A 253 -0.75 -14.26 13.53
N GLU A 254 -0.16 -14.08 12.33
CA GLU A 254 1.22 -14.53 12.04
C GLU A 254 2.29 -13.64 12.70
N THR A 255 1.93 -12.45 13.21
CA THR A 255 2.91 -11.51 13.77
C THR A 255 2.71 -11.18 15.25
N GLY A 256 1.54 -11.47 15.82
CA GLY A 256 1.14 -11.08 17.17
C GLY A 256 1.08 -9.57 17.40
N ALA A 257 1.08 -8.75 16.33
CA ALA A 257 1.19 -7.30 16.41
C ALA A 257 -0.06 -6.61 15.85
N ASN A 258 -0.53 -5.57 16.54
CA ASN A 258 -1.63 -4.74 16.05
C ASN A 258 -1.23 -3.98 14.77
N ILE A 259 -2.14 -3.92 13.78
CA ILE A 259 -1.92 -3.25 12.49
C ILE A 259 -1.46 -1.79 12.64
N PHE A 260 -2.10 -1.03 13.52
CA PHE A 260 -1.88 0.43 13.64
C PHE A 260 -0.61 0.75 14.43
N GLU A 261 -0.31 -0.04 15.46
CA GLU A 261 0.96 0.04 16.18
C GLU A 261 2.14 -0.33 15.28
N GLU A 262 2.03 -1.43 14.51
CA GLU A 262 3.12 -1.82 13.61
C GLU A 262 3.28 -0.82 12.47
N PHE A 263 2.19 -0.25 11.93
CA PHE A 263 2.25 0.86 10.99
C PHE A 263 2.98 2.07 11.59
N SER A 264 2.62 2.48 12.81
CA SER A 264 3.24 3.59 13.53
C SER A 264 4.75 3.37 13.70
N ARG A 265 5.13 2.17 14.14
CA ARG A 265 6.50 1.79 14.50
C ARG A 265 7.40 1.54 13.29
N ARG A 266 6.90 0.89 12.25
CA ARG A 266 7.68 0.49 11.06
C ARG A 266 7.69 1.55 9.97
N ILE A 267 6.60 2.31 9.81
CA ILE A 267 6.42 3.24 8.70
C ILE A 267 6.31 4.67 9.21
N ALA A 268 5.28 5.01 9.99
CA ALA A 268 4.98 6.41 10.32
C ALA A 268 6.14 7.13 11.03
N THR A 269 6.70 6.49 12.07
CA THR A 269 7.80 7.04 12.88
C THR A 269 9.09 7.19 12.04
N PRO A 270 9.60 6.18 11.32
CA PRO A 270 10.76 6.36 10.43
C PRO A 270 10.56 7.41 9.32
N LEU A 271 9.32 7.58 8.83
CA LEU A 271 9.00 8.59 7.82
C LEU A 271 8.84 10.00 8.40
N GLN A 272 8.83 10.15 9.73
CA GLN A 272 8.48 11.38 10.44
C GLN A 272 7.12 11.93 10.01
N MET A 273 6.12 11.04 9.94
CA MET A 273 4.71 11.46 9.86
C MET A 273 4.40 12.34 11.08
N LYS A 274 3.70 13.46 10.85
CA LYS A 274 3.51 14.52 11.85
C LYS A 274 2.16 14.40 12.56
N ASP A 275 1.14 13.93 11.84
CA ASP A 275 -0.25 13.96 12.28
C ASP A 275 -0.72 12.58 12.72
N PHE A 276 -0.29 11.52 12.03
CA PHE A 276 -0.71 10.15 12.30
C PHE A 276 -0.38 9.71 13.74
N LYS A 277 -1.38 9.13 14.40
CA LYS A 277 -1.34 8.47 15.71
C LYS A 277 -1.99 7.10 15.61
N VAL A 278 -1.64 6.17 16.51
CA VAL A 278 -2.20 4.81 16.53
C VAL A 278 -3.74 4.82 16.57
N ASN A 279 -4.33 5.74 17.35
CA ASN A 279 -5.78 5.89 17.48
C ASN A 279 -6.48 6.58 16.27
N ASP A 280 -5.76 6.88 15.19
CA ASP A 280 -6.37 7.19 13.90
C ASP A 280 -6.78 5.91 13.13
N GLY A 281 -6.32 4.74 13.59
CA GLY A 281 -6.79 3.44 13.13
C GLY A 281 -7.98 2.94 13.95
N TRP A 282 -8.86 2.15 13.34
CA TRP A 282 -10.00 1.51 14.02
C TRP A 282 -10.43 0.23 13.30
N TYR A 283 -11.16 -0.65 13.99
CA TYR A 283 -11.82 -1.81 13.37
C TYR A 283 -13.33 -1.61 13.31
N ASN A 284 -13.96 -2.11 12.25
CA ASN A 284 -15.39 -2.38 12.19
C ASN A 284 -15.57 -3.91 12.13
N THR A 285 -16.41 -4.45 13.00
CA THR A 285 -16.93 -5.82 12.97
C THR A 285 -18.41 -5.81 12.55
N GLY A 286 -18.95 -6.97 12.19
CA GLY A 286 -20.36 -7.12 11.82
C GLY A 286 -20.66 -8.54 11.30
N PRO A 287 -21.93 -8.84 10.99
CA PRO A 287 -22.37 -10.19 10.65
C PRO A 287 -21.91 -10.67 9.26
N GLU A 288 -21.37 -9.81 8.40
CA GLU A 288 -20.98 -10.22 7.04
C GLU A 288 -19.81 -11.22 7.01
N SER A 289 -18.81 -11.05 7.88
CA SER A 289 -17.63 -11.93 7.97
C SER A 289 -16.96 -11.80 9.34
N ILE A 290 -16.28 -12.86 9.79
CA ILE A 290 -15.43 -12.81 11.00
C ILE A 290 -14.22 -11.88 10.81
N HIS A 291 -13.84 -11.56 9.58
CA HIS A 291 -12.68 -10.73 9.25
C HIS A 291 -13.03 -9.24 9.31
N PRO A 292 -12.53 -8.49 10.31
CA PRO A 292 -12.91 -7.09 10.48
C PRO A 292 -12.35 -6.21 9.36
N TYR A 293 -13.11 -5.17 9.02
CA TYR A 293 -12.56 -4.06 8.25
C TYR A 293 -11.68 -3.21 9.18
N TYR A 294 -10.45 -2.90 8.76
CA TYR A 294 -9.54 -1.99 9.50
C TYR A 294 -9.41 -0.64 8.77
N GLY A 295 -9.84 0.45 9.40
CA GLY A 295 -9.76 1.81 8.87
C GLY A 295 -8.48 2.54 9.25
N PHE A 296 -8.15 3.57 8.48
CA PHE A 296 -7.10 4.56 8.79
C PHE A 296 -7.63 5.97 8.54
N ARG A 297 -7.36 6.91 9.44
CA ARG A 297 -7.41 8.35 9.17
C ARG A 297 -5.99 8.87 9.00
N MET A 298 -5.75 9.73 8.00
CA MET A 298 -4.42 10.31 7.77
C MET A 298 -4.54 11.65 7.05
N SER A 299 -3.56 12.53 7.24
CA SER A 299 -3.47 13.79 6.50
C SER A 299 -2.86 13.58 5.11
N ALA A 300 -3.15 14.49 4.18
CA ALA A 300 -2.56 14.44 2.84
C ALA A 300 -1.02 14.50 2.90
N ARG A 301 -0.47 15.29 3.84
CA ARG A 301 0.99 15.44 4.02
C ARG A 301 1.69 14.20 4.59
N ASP A 302 1.00 13.38 5.37
CA ASP A 302 1.56 12.11 5.86
C ASP A 302 1.40 11.00 4.81
N LEU A 303 0.25 10.94 4.12
CA LEU A 303 0.06 10.00 3.01
C LEU A 303 1.04 10.25 1.86
N ALA A 304 1.41 11.51 1.59
CA ALA A 304 2.46 11.86 0.64
C ALA A 304 3.85 11.32 1.03
N ARG A 305 4.14 11.14 2.33
CA ARG A 305 5.40 10.51 2.79
C ARG A 305 5.40 9.02 2.44
N PHE A 306 4.27 8.34 2.65
CA PHE A 306 4.10 6.94 2.26
C PHE A 306 4.21 6.76 0.73
N GLY A 307 3.57 7.63 -0.06
CA GLY A 307 3.74 7.65 -1.52
C GLY A 307 5.19 7.84 -1.96
N LEU A 308 5.95 8.71 -1.28
CA LEU A 308 7.37 8.95 -1.58
C LEU A 308 8.25 7.77 -1.22
N LEU A 309 7.95 7.08 -0.11
CA LEU A 309 8.58 5.82 0.25
C LEU A 309 8.35 4.77 -0.85
N TYR A 310 7.13 4.69 -1.39
CA TYR A 310 6.78 3.74 -2.44
C TYR A 310 7.53 4.01 -3.75
N LEU A 311 7.56 5.27 -4.21
CA LEU A 311 8.35 5.68 -5.38
C LEU A 311 9.86 5.44 -5.19
N ARG A 312 10.35 5.46 -3.93
CA ARG A 312 11.74 5.11 -3.56
C ARG A 312 11.94 3.63 -3.26
N LYS A 313 11.04 2.75 -3.71
CA LYS A 313 11.11 1.29 -3.54
C LYS A 313 11.35 0.86 -2.08
N GLY A 314 10.74 1.58 -1.14
CA GLY A 314 10.86 1.34 0.30
C GLY A 314 12.14 1.89 0.96
N ARG A 315 12.96 2.69 0.27
CA ARG A 315 14.15 3.34 0.86
C ARG A 315 13.82 4.72 1.43
N TRP A 316 14.24 4.96 2.67
CA TRP A 316 14.15 6.24 3.35
C TRP A 316 15.50 6.62 3.95
N LYS A 317 16.17 7.64 3.38
CA LYS A 317 17.57 7.97 3.65
C LYS A 317 18.46 6.71 3.51
N ASN A 318 19.23 6.39 4.54
CA ASN A 318 20.08 5.20 4.66
C ASN A 318 19.33 3.92 5.07
N LYS A 319 18.01 3.97 5.33
CA LYS A 319 17.23 2.84 5.85
C LYS A 319 16.34 2.23 4.77
N GLN A 320 16.40 0.90 4.61
CA GLN A 320 15.37 0.14 3.91
C GLN A 320 14.21 -0.11 4.88
N ILE A 321 13.04 0.47 4.61
CA ILE A 321 11.83 0.32 5.46
C ILE A 321 11.12 -0.99 5.12
N TYR A 322 10.80 -1.18 3.84
CA TYR A 322 10.32 -2.42 3.26
C TYR A 322 11.09 -2.68 1.96
N ARG A 323 11.16 -3.93 1.48
CA ARG A 323 11.62 -4.20 0.12
C ARG A 323 10.38 -4.31 -0.78
N ALA A 324 10.32 -3.52 -1.85
CA ALA A 324 9.37 -3.81 -2.91
C ALA A 324 9.74 -5.19 -3.50
N HIS A 325 8.78 -6.12 -3.56
CA HIS A 325 9.01 -7.42 -4.19
C HIS A 325 9.34 -7.18 -5.67
N THR A 326 10.50 -7.64 -6.11
CA THR A 326 10.89 -7.53 -7.52
C THR A 326 10.31 -8.75 -8.24
N PRO A 327 9.54 -8.59 -9.33
CA PRO A 327 9.14 -9.73 -10.16
C PRO A 327 10.39 -10.52 -10.56
N GLY A 328 10.42 -11.81 -10.23
CA GLY A 328 11.61 -12.67 -10.41
C GLY A 328 12.36 -13.09 -9.13
N GLN A 329 11.84 -12.81 -7.93
CA GLN A 329 12.32 -13.44 -6.68
C GLN A 329 11.51 -14.68 -6.26
N PHE A 330 10.62 -15.19 -7.11
CA PHE A 330 10.30 -16.62 -7.09
C PHE A 330 11.47 -17.36 -7.73
N ASN A 331 11.90 -18.46 -7.10
CA ASN A 331 13.08 -19.21 -7.52
C ASN A 331 13.02 -19.62 -9.00
N SER A 332 14.20 -19.81 -9.57
CA SER A 332 14.43 -20.55 -10.81
C SER A 332 13.60 -21.84 -10.87
N GLY A 333 12.50 -21.79 -11.60
CA GLY A 333 11.50 -22.85 -11.75
C GLY A 333 10.47 -22.40 -12.77
N GLY A 334 10.61 -22.89 -14.00
CA GLY A 334 10.05 -22.30 -15.22
C GLY A 334 8.55 -21.94 -15.18
N CYS A 335 8.22 -20.75 -15.70
CA CYS A 335 7.69 -20.64 -17.07
C CYS A 335 7.57 -19.16 -17.50
N CYS A 336 7.80 -18.90 -18.78
CA CYS A 336 7.52 -17.60 -19.40
C CYS A 336 6.05 -17.52 -19.83
N GLY A 337 5.50 -16.29 -19.85
CA GLY A 337 4.14 -15.96 -20.28
C GLY A 337 3.89 -14.47 -20.11
#